data_AF-A0A7C5JAZ1-F1
#
_entry.id   AF-A0A7C5JAZ1-F1
#
_cell.length_a   1.000
_cell.length_b   1.000
_cell.length_c   1.000
_cell.angle_alpha   90.00
_cell.angle_beta   90.00
_cell.angle_gamma   90.00
#
_symmetry.space_group_name_H-M   'P 1'
#
loop_
_entity.id
_entity.type
_entity.pdbx_description
1 polymer ?
#
loop_
_entity_poly.entity_id
_entity_poly.type
_entity_poly.pdbx_seq_one_letter_code
_entity_poly.pdbx_strand_id
1 'polypeptide(L)'
;MAESAAGDLLVIGFDGRKVTMIVAEAGSDAEAKLLWLFGLQHILASRESGFEIRDFTASQHELSYMEQSILEELGIETSADYFADIEKVLTRFGGKFPATAEFSLYARELSGVDSSRGNPDETLLAWWSEEEKLFRALERHIVQVQLDRGFRDVDQFVEFAKSVLNRRNSRAGHAFENHLAQIFRDHDIMFDKGKQTEFKSRPDFIFPSIEHYQSASERKDLIPLLTMLAAKTSCKDRWRQITKEAALIEKKHLFTLEPAISPDQTNEMQRASVQLIVPQGIMSSYLPDQRSRLMNLQDFLSLLSEKQERL
;
A
#
# COMPACT_ATOMS: atom_id res chain seq x y z
N MET A 1 18.30 -21.46 -3.12
CA MET A 1 17.27 -21.25 -4.16
C MET A 1 16.03 -21.94 -3.62
N ALA A 2 14.86 -21.28 -3.66
CA ALA A 2 13.63 -21.99 -3.37
C ALA A 2 13.45 -23.08 -4.44
N GLU A 3 13.28 -24.32 -4.03
CA GLU A 3 13.01 -25.43 -4.95
C GLU A 3 11.51 -25.46 -5.21
N SER A 4 11.09 -25.48 -6.48
CA SER A 4 9.69 -25.64 -6.85
C SER A 4 9.19 -27.01 -6.40
N ALA A 5 8.04 -27.06 -5.75
CA ALA A 5 7.43 -28.27 -5.23
C ALA A 5 6.11 -28.60 -5.95
N ALA A 6 5.66 -29.85 -5.81
CA ALA A 6 4.34 -30.24 -6.27
C ALA A 6 3.27 -29.44 -5.52
N GLY A 7 2.38 -28.79 -6.27
CA GLY A 7 1.35 -27.90 -5.73
C GLY A 7 1.60 -26.42 -6.01
N ASP A 8 2.84 -26.04 -6.36
CA ASP A 8 3.15 -24.66 -6.75
C ASP A 8 2.43 -24.25 -8.04
N LEU A 9 2.06 -22.97 -8.12
CA LEU A 9 1.47 -22.39 -9.31
C LEU A 9 2.54 -22.20 -10.39
N LEU A 10 2.25 -22.68 -11.60
CA LEU A 10 3.02 -22.39 -12.81
C LEU A 10 2.18 -21.58 -13.78
N VAL A 11 2.62 -20.35 -14.07
CA VAL A 11 2.07 -19.51 -15.13
C VAL A 11 3.01 -19.52 -16.33
N ILE A 12 2.48 -19.81 -17.51
CA ILE A 12 3.21 -19.78 -18.78
C ILE A 12 2.58 -18.72 -19.69
N GLY A 13 3.31 -17.64 -19.94
CA GLY A 13 2.94 -16.61 -20.91
C GLY A 13 3.70 -16.79 -22.23
N PHE A 14 3.02 -16.62 -23.35
CA PHE A 14 3.63 -16.62 -24.68
C PHE A 14 3.16 -15.41 -25.49
N ASP A 15 4.09 -14.56 -25.92
CA ASP A 15 3.80 -13.34 -26.69
C ASP A 15 4.00 -13.53 -28.22
N GLY A 16 4.19 -14.78 -28.67
CA GLY A 16 4.54 -15.12 -30.06
C GLY A 16 6.04 -15.24 -30.31
N ARG A 17 6.91 -14.70 -29.45
CA ARG A 17 8.38 -14.69 -29.60
C ARG A 17 9.12 -15.21 -28.38
N LYS A 18 8.61 -14.97 -27.19
CA LYS A 18 9.20 -15.30 -25.90
C LYS A 18 8.19 -16.09 -25.07
N VAL A 19 8.69 -17.13 -24.41
CA VAL A 19 7.97 -17.83 -23.34
C VAL A 19 8.46 -17.27 -22.01
N THR A 20 7.53 -16.84 -21.16
CA THR A 20 7.80 -16.42 -19.78
C THR A 20 7.18 -17.44 -18.86
N MET A 21 7.97 -18.01 -17.95
CA MET A 21 7.50 -18.94 -16.93
C MET A 21 7.65 -18.29 -15.56
N ILE A 22 6.56 -18.24 -14.81
CA ILE A 22 6.53 -17.71 -13.45
C ILE A 22 6.07 -18.84 -12.54
N VAL A 23 6.84 -19.10 -11.48
CA VAL A 23 6.52 -20.10 -10.47
C VAL A 23 6.27 -19.36 -9.15
N ALA A 24 5.17 -19.68 -8.48
CA ALA A 24 4.85 -19.15 -7.17
C ALA A 24 4.54 -20.29 -6.19
N GLU A 25 5.11 -20.17 -4.99
CA GLU A 25 4.89 -21.12 -3.89
C GLU A 25 3.41 -21.17 -3.52
N ALA A 26 2.88 -22.39 -3.34
CA ALA A 26 1.50 -22.59 -2.93
C ALA A 26 1.20 -21.90 -1.57
N GLY A 27 0.07 -21.19 -1.49
CA GLY A 27 -0.35 -20.41 -0.33
C GLY A 27 0.31 -19.03 -0.19
N SER A 28 1.24 -18.67 -1.08
CA SER A 28 1.98 -17.40 -1.00
C SER A 28 1.18 -16.19 -1.50
N ASP A 29 1.60 -14.99 -1.11
CA ASP A 29 1.07 -13.74 -1.66
C ASP A 29 1.32 -13.64 -3.18
N ALA A 30 2.43 -14.21 -3.67
CA ALA A 30 2.75 -14.22 -5.10
C ALA A 30 1.75 -15.07 -5.90
N GLU A 31 1.37 -16.24 -5.38
CA GLU A 31 0.33 -17.08 -5.98
C GLU A 31 -1.01 -16.31 -6.03
N ALA A 32 -1.43 -15.72 -4.91
CA ALA A 32 -2.69 -14.99 -4.83
C ALA A 32 -2.75 -13.81 -5.80
N LYS A 33 -1.67 -13.03 -5.92
CA LYS A 33 -1.55 -11.91 -6.85
C LYS A 33 -1.57 -12.35 -8.31
N LEU A 34 -0.86 -13.43 -8.67
CA LEU A 34 -0.85 -13.96 -10.03
C LEU A 34 -2.24 -14.47 -10.43
N LEU A 35 -2.89 -15.24 -9.57
CA LEU A 35 -4.25 -15.73 -9.82
C LEU A 35 -5.24 -14.58 -9.93
N TRP A 36 -5.06 -13.50 -9.16
CA TRP A 36 -5.89 -12.30 -9.32
C TRP A 36 -5.67 -11.61 -10.67
N LEU A 37 -4.41 -11.38 -11.04
CA LEU A 37 -4.01 -10.71 -12.28
C LEU A 37 -4.60 -11.39 -13.53
N PHE A 38 -4.71 -12.71 -13.52
CA PHE A 38 -5.24 -13.49 -14.65
C PHE A 38 -6.73 -13.89 -14.51
N GLY A 39 -7.42 -13.44 -13.46
CA GLY A 39 -8.85 -13.76 -13.24
C GLY A 39 -9.12 -15.23 -12.89
N LEU A 40 -8.17 -15.85 -12.20
CA LEU A 40 -8.13 -17.27 -11.84
C LEU A 40 -8.28 -17.49 -10.32
N GLN A 41 -8.84 -16.53 -9.58
CA GLN A 41 -8.98 -16.61 -8.12
C GLN A 41 -9.86 -17.78 -7.66
N HIS A 42 -10.71 -18.29 -8.56
CA HIS A 42 -11.55 -19.46 -8.29
C HIS A 42 -10.72 -20.73 -8.02
N ILE A 43 -9.49 -20.82 -8.54
CA ILE A 43 -8.56 -21.94 -8.29
C ILE A 43 -8.20 -22.01 -6.79
N LEU A 44 -7.96 -20.87 -6.14
CA LEU A 44 -7.72 -20.82 -4.68
C LEU A 44 -8.94 -21.28 -3.88
N ALA A 45 -10.14 -20.94 -4.37
CA ALA A 45 -11.38 -21.27 -3.68
C ALA A 45 -11.74 -22.75 -3.81
N SER A 46 -11.52 -23.37 -4.97
CA SER A 46 -11.86 -24.77 -5.21
C SER A 46 -10.80 -25.75 -4.71
N ARG A 47 -9.54 -25.33 -4.56
CA ARG A 47 -8.37 -26.19 -4.31
C ARG A 47 -8.21 -27.33 -5.33
N GLU A 48 -8.80 -27.18 -6.51
CA GLU A 48 -8.69 -28.15 -7.58
C GLU A 48 -7.44 -27.86 -8.41
N SER A 49 -6.64 -28.89 -8.67
CA SER A 49 -5.55 -28.83 -9.65
C SER A 49 -6.16 -28.74 -11.04
N GLY A 50 -5.89 -27.66 -11.76
CA GLY A 50 -6.42 -27.41 -13.10
C GLY A 50 -5.37 -26.86 -14.05
N PHE A 51 -5.64 -26.99 -15.34
CA PHE A 51 -4.91 -26.32 -16.41
C PHE A 51 -5.90 -25.44 -17.17
N GLU A 52 -5.63 -24.14 -17.23
CA GLU A 52 -6.50 -23.17 -17.90
C GLU A 52 -5.67 -22.32 -18.87
N ILE A 53 -6.23 -22.08 -20.05
CA ILE A 53 -5.64 -21.20 -21.07
C ILE A 53 -6.50 -19.95 -21.17
N ARG A 54 -5.86 -18.78 -21.06
CA ARG A 54 -6.48 -17.47 -21.26
C ARG A 54 -5.81 -16.76 -22.42
N ASP A 55 -6.61 -16.12 -23.27
CA ASP A 55 -6.13 -15.28 -24.37
C ASP A 55 -6.32 -13.80 -24.00
N PHE A 56 -5.20 -13.08 -23.93
CA PHE A 56 -5.15 -11.65 -23.61
C PHE A 56 -4.81 -10.79 -24.84
N THR A 57 -4.74 -11.36 -26.04
CA THR A 57 -4.37 -10.62 -27.26
C THR A 57 -5.46 -9.63 -27.72
N ALA A 58 -6.71 -9.88 -27.35
CA ALA A 58 -7.85 -9.02 -27.70
C ALA A 58 -8.18 -7.93 -26.66
N SER A 59 -7.57 -7.96 -25.47
CA SER A 59 -7.85 -7.00 -24.40
C SER A 59 -7.01 -5.74 -24.53
N GLN A 60 -7.59 -4.68 -25.09
CA GLN A 60 -7.04 -3.31 -25.02
C GLN A 60 -7.52 -2.62 -23.73
N HIS A 61 -7.17 -3.17 -22.56
CA HIS A 61 -7.42 -2.51 -21.29
C HIS A 61 -6.14 -1.83 -20.80
N GLU A 62 -6.23 -0.56 -20.39
CA GLU A 62 -5.16 0.09 -19.63
C GLU A 62 -5.02 -0.61 -18.28
N LEU A 63 -3.79 -1.00 -17.93
CA LEU A 63 -3.52 -1.63 -16.63
C LEU A 63 -3.94 -0.69 -15.50
N SER A 64 -4.79 -1.19 -14.61
CA SER A 64 -5.12 -0.54 -13.35
C SER A 64 -3.89 -0.43 -12.43
N TYR A 65 -3.96 0.46 -11.44
CA TYR A 65 -2.91 0.62 -10.43
C TYR A 65 -2.56 -0.70 -9.72
N MET A 66 -3.56 -1.54 -9.42
CA MET A 66 -3.35 -2.83 -8.76
C MET A 66 -2.57 -3.81 -9.66
N GLU A 67 -2.91 -3.87 -10.95
CA GLU A 67 -2.21 -4.73 -11.92
C GLU A 67 -0.76 -4.25 -12.11
N GLN A 68 -0.55 -2.95 -12.25
CA GLN A 68 0.78 -2.35 -12.35
C GLN A 68 1.62 -2.65 -11.12
N SER A 69 1.06 -2.48 -9.92
CA SER A 69 1.75 -2.77 -8.66
C SER A 69 2.16 -4.23 -8.54
N ILE A 70 1.31 -5.18 -8.98
CA ILE A 70 1.63 -6.61 -8.95
C ILE A 70 2.73 -6.93 -9.97
N LEU A 71 2.61 -6.43 -11.19
CA LEU A 71 3.60 -6.66 -12.25
C LEU A 71 4.99 -6.14 -11.86
N GLU A 72 5.06 -4.95 -11.28
CA GLU A 72 6.31 -4.37 -10.80
C GLU A 72 6.93 -5.16 -9.66
N GLU A 73 6.11 -5.68 -8.74
CA GLU A 73 6.59 -6.56 -7.68
C GLU A 73 7.16 -7.87 -8.22
N LEU A 74 6.60 -8.38 -9.32
CA LEU A 74 7.11 -9.53 -10.06
C LEU A 74 8.34 -9.20 -10.94
N GLY A 75 8.79 -7.95 -10.95
CA GLY A 75 9.93 -7.50 -11.76
C GLY A 75 9.61 -7.36 -13.25
N ILE A 76 8.32 -7.31 -13.62
CA ILE A 76 7.87 -7.07 -14.98
C ILE A 76 7.72 -5.55 -15.14
N GLU A 77 8.59 -4.96 -15.95
CA GLU A 77 8.49 -3.54 -16.29
C GLU A 77 7.20 -3.29 -17.07
N THR A 78 6.31 -2.48 -16.49
CA THR A 78 5.17 -1.95 -17.22
C THR A 78 5.62 -0.70 -17.96
N SER A 79 5.51 -0.68 -19.28
CA SER A 79 5.77 0.51 -20.10
C SER A 79 4.64 1.54 -19.96
N ALA A 80 4.07 1.68 -18.76
CA ALA A 80 3.09 2.71 -18.49
C ALA A 80 3.81 4.03 -18.74
N ASP A 81 3.50 4.59 -19.90
CA ASP A 81 3.88 5.92 -20.32
C ASP A 81 3.15 6.88 -19.39
N TYR A 82 3.70 7.04 -18.19
CA TYR A 82 3.31 8.07 -17.25
C TYR A 82 3.79 9.40 -17.81
N PHE A 83 3.17 9.84 -18.91
CA PHE A 83 3.20 11.23 -19.34
C PHE A 83 2.31 12.04 -18.39
N ALA A 84 2.65 12.01 -17.10
CA ALA A 84 2.28 13.14 -16.27
C ALA A 84 2.95 14.37 -16.90
N ASP A 85 2.25 15.50 -16.90
CA ASP A 85 2.75 16.76 -17.43
C ASP A 85 3.91 17.23 -16.54
N ILE A 86 5.09 16.67 -16.80
CA ILE A 86 6.31 16.88 -16.03
C ILE A 86 6.64 18.36 -15.95
N GLU A 87 6.21 19.16 -16.92
CA GLU A 87 6.34 20.61 -16.92
C GLU A 87 5.68 21.24 -15.69
N LYS A 88 4.51 20.77 -15.25
CA LYS A 88 3.84 21.27 -14.03
C LYS A 88 4.69 21.03 -12.79
N VAL A 89 5.21 19.81 -12.64
CA VAL A 89 6.06 19.41 -11.52
C VAL A 89 7.40 20.16 -11.55
N LEU A 90 8.01 20.29 -12.72
CA LEU A 90 9.27 21.02 -12.90
C LEU A 90 9.11 22.51 -12.65
N THR A 91 8.00 23.11 -13.09
CA THR A 91 7.69 24.52 -12.82
C THR A 91 7.58 24.78 -11.31
N ARG A 92 6.98 23.84 -10.57
CA ARG A 92 6.81 23.98 -9.12
C ARG A 92 8.08 23.69 -8.31
N PHE A 93 8.81 22.63 -8.65
CA PHE A 93 9.90 22.11 -7.80
C PHE A 93 11.31 22.20 -8.42
N GLY A 94 11.44 22.73 -9.64
CA GLY A 94 12.73 23.02 -10.27
C GLY A 94 13.63 21.80 -10.48
N GLY A 95 13.04 20.61 -10.70
CA GLY A 95 13.80 19.37 -10.93
C GLY A 95 14.49 18.79 -9.70
N LYS A 96 14.03 19.15 -8.49
CA LYS A 96 14.46 18.53 -7.23
C LYS A 96 13.29 17.87 -6.54
N PHE A 97 13.56 16.85 -5.74
CA PHE A 97 12.54 16.27 -4.87
C PHE A 97 12.22 17.23 -3.72
N PRO A 98 10.96 17.69 -3.58
CA PRO A 98 10.54 18.47 -2.43
C PRO A 98 10.33 17.57 -1.20
N ALA A 99 9.94 18.18 -0.07
CA ALA A 99 9.51 17.42 1.09
C ALA A 99 8.25 16.60 0.75
N THR A 100 8.14 15.36 1.26
CA THR A 100 7.02 14.47 0.93
C THR A 100 5.66 15.09 1.25
N ALA A 101 5.53 15.84 2.35
CA ALA A 101 4.27 16.51 2.69
C ALA A 101 3.86 17.59 1.68
N GLU A 102 4.83 18.33 1.12
CA GLU A 102 4.58 19.33 0.07
C GLU A 102 4.21 18.65 -1.25
N PHE A 103 4.87 17.54 -1.57
CA PHE A 103 4.55 16.75 -2.76
C PHE A 103 3.13 16.15 -2.67
N SER A 104 2.77 15.56 -1.53
CA SER A 104 1.44 15.02 -1.31
C SER A 104 0.36 16.09 -1.37
N LEU A 105 0.62 17.31 -0.87
CA LEU A 105 -0.31 18.43 -1.01
C LEU A 105 -0.53 18.77 -2.49
N TYR A 106 0.56 18.95 -3.24
CA TYR A 106 0.49 19.29 -4.65
C TYR A 106 -0.22 18.22 -5.49
N ALA A 107 0.01 16.94 -5.18
CA ALA A 107 -0.70 15.84 -5.85
C ALA A 107 -2.22 15.89 -5.59
N ARG A 108 -2.66 16.24 -4.38
CA ARG A 108 -4.09 16.43 -4.09
C ARG A 108 -4.70 17.60 -4.87
N GLU A 109 -3.98 18.71 -4.99
CA GLU A 109 -4.43 19.87 -5.78
C GLU A 109 -4.60 19.52 -7.26
N LEU A 110 -3.77 18.61 -7.79
CA LEU A 110 -3.84 18.18 -9.19
C LEU A 110 -4.79 17.02 -9.46
N SER A 111 -5.21 16.27 -8.44
CA SER A 111 -6.06 15.10 -8.62
C SER A 111 -7.49 15.44 -9.06
N GLY A 112 -7.90 16.71 -8.94
CA GLY A 112 -9.27 17.16 -9.21
C GLY A 112 -10.30 16.65 -8.21
N VAL A 113 -9.86 16.17 -7.03
CA VAL A 113 -10.74 15.68 -5.95
C VAL A 113 -10.53 16.56 -4.72
N ASP A 114 -11.50 17.44 -4.49
CA ASP A 114 -11.40 18.51 -3.49
C ASP A 114 -11.73 18.08 -2.06
N SER A 115 -12.40 16.93 -1.86
CA SER A 115 -12.86 16.52 -0.54
C SER A 115 -13.00 15.01 -0.38
N SER A 116 -12.50 14.48 0.74
CA SER A 116 -12.69 13.08 1.13
C SER A 116 -13.98 12.81 1.92
N ARG A 117 -14.82 13.83 2.19
CA ARG A 117 -16.01 13.67 3.05
C ARG A 117 -17.08 12.77 2.44
N GLY A 118 -17.22 12.76 1.11
CA GLY A 118 -18.24 11.98 0.41
C GLY A 118 -17.85 10.51 0.19
N ASN A 119 -16.59 10.27 -0.22
CA ASN A 119 -16.07 8.93 -0.48
C ASN A 119 -14.58 8.86 -0.14
N PRO A 120 -14.21 8.59 1.13
CA PRO A 120 -12.81 8.63 1.56
C PRO A 120 -11.97 7.52 0.91
N ASP A 121 -12.54 6.34 0.68
CA ASP A 121 -11.88 5.22 0.01
C ASP A 121 -11.45 5.58 -1.42
N GLU A 122 -12.37 6.09 -2.23
CA GLU A 122 -12.07 6.50 -3.61
C GLU A 122 -11.13 7.70 -3.66
N THR A 123 -11.32 8.67 -2.77
CA THR A 123 -10.47 9.86 -2.68
C THR A 123 -9.02 9.49 -2.37
N LEU A 124 -8.80 8.57 -1.41
CA LEU A 124 -7.46 8.08 -1.09
C LEU A 124 -6.78 7.45 -2.31
N LEU A 125 -7.50 6.61 -3.06
CA LEU A 125 -6.96 5.95 -4.25
C LEU A 125 -6.66 6.94 -5.37
N ALA A 126 -7.51 7.95 -5.57
CA ALA A 126 -7.29 9.01 -6.56
C ALA A 126 -6.04 9.84 -6.20
N TRP A 127 -5.92 10.28 -4.96
CA TRP A 127 -4.77 11.03 -4.46
C TRP A 127 -3.47 10.23 -4.57
N TRP A 128 -3.51 8.96 -4.18
CA TRP A 128 -2.36 8.06 -4.27
C TRP A 128 -1.90 7.84 -5.72
N SER A 129 -2.85 7.56 -6.61
CA SER A 129 -2.59 7.37 -8.04
C SER A 129 -1.97 8.60 -8.67
N GLU A 130 -2.49 9.80 -8.37
CA GLU A 130 -1.94 11.04 -8.88
C GLU A 130 -0.53 11.31 -8.34
N GLU A 131 -0.29 11.10 -7.05
CA GLU A 131 1.05 11.28 -6.48
C GLU A 131 2.08 10.31 -7.10
N GLU A 132 1.71 9.04 -7.28
CA GLU A 132 2.59 8.06 -7.91
C GLU A 132 2.95 8.42 -9.34
N LYS A 133 1.97 8.88 -10.14
CA LYS A 133 2.21 9.38 -11.52
C LYS A 133 3.21 10.52 -11.53
N LEU A 134 2.98 11.55 -10.71
CA LEU A 134 3.83 12.74 -10.64
C LEU A 134 5.24 12.36 -10.15
N PHE A 135 5.34 11.49 -9.14
CA PHE A 135 6.63 11.06 -8.60
C PHE A 135 7.46 10.30 -9.62
N ARG A 136 6.85 9.35 -10.35
CA ARG A 136 7.56 8.55 -11.37
C ARG A 136 8.07 9.43 -12.50
N ALA A 137 7.28 10.40 -12.94
CA ALA A 137 7.71 11.37 -13.94
C ALA A 137 8.93 12.20 -13.47
N LEU A 138 8.88 12.72 -12.24
CA LEU A 138 9.98 13.47 -11.65
C LEU A 138 11.24 12.61 -11.43
N GLU A 139 11.05 11.39 -10.93
CA GLU A 139 12.13 10.45 -10.70
C GLU A 139 12.82 10.07 -12.00
N ARG A 140 12.05 9.74 -13.04
CA ARG A 140 12.60 9.43 -14.35
C ARG A 140 13.42 10.61 -14.89
N HIS A 141 12.92 11.83 -14.79
CA HIS A 141 13.65 13.03 -15.22
C HIS A 141 14.98 13.17 -14.47
N ILE A 142 14.96 13.12 -13.13
CA ILE A 142 16.17 13.30 -12.30
C ILE A 142 17.18 12.18 -12.53
N VAL A 143 16.70 10.93 -12.62
CA VAL A 143 17.56 9.76 -12.87
C VAL A 143 18.17 9.85 -14.26
N GLN A 144 17.39 10.20 -15.29
CA GLN A 144 17.90 10.35 -16.65
C GLN A 144 19.01 11.41 -16.72
N VAL A 145 18.81 12.57 -16.08
CA VAL A 145 19.85 13.61 -16.01
C VAL A 145 21.16 13.09 -15.38
N GLN A 146 21.08 12.22 -14.38
CA GLN A 146 22.26 11.60 -13.79
C GLN A 146 22.87 10.53 -14.72
N LEU A 147 22.05 9.73 -15.40
CA LEU A 147 22.52 8.74 -16.37
C LEU A 147 23.27 9.39 -17.53
N ASP A 148 22.76 10.51 -18.07
CA ASP A 148 23.38 11.26 -19.16
C ASP A 148 24.73 11.88 -18.75
N ARG A 149 24.87 12.26 -17.47
CA ARG A 149 26.14 12.72 -16.90
C ARG A 149 27.16 11.60 -16.68
N GLY A 150 26.67 10.35 -16.57
CA GLY A 150 27.48 9.18 -16.27
C GLY A 150 27.91 9.06 -14.80
N PHE A 151 28.68 8.02 -14.53
CA PHE A 151 29.26 7.72 -13.23
C PHE A 151 30.77 7.57 -13.36
N ARG A 152 31.50 7.99 -12.33
CA ARG A 152 32.97 7.91 -12.27
C ARG A 152 33.47 6.46 -12.17
N ASP A 153 32.73 5.62 -11.45
CA ASP A 153 33.04 4.23 -11.13
C ASP A 153 31.77 3.44 -10.79
N VAL A 154 31.93 2.12 -10.62
CA VAL A 154 30.84 1.19 -10.27
C VAL A 154 30.26 1.52 -8.90
N ASP A 155 31.08 1.93 -7.93
CA ASP A 155 30.63 2.22 -6.57
C ASP A 155 29.68 3.42 -6.53
N GLN A 156 29.99 4.49 -7.27
CA GLN A 156 29.12 5.66 -7.39
C GLN A 156 27.78 5.30 -8.02
N PHE A 157 27.78 4.43 -9.04
CA PHE A 157 26.54 3.92 -9.63
C PHE A 157 25.70 3.14 -8.60
N VAL A 158 26.33 2.24 -7.85
CA VAL A 158 25.65 1.42 -6.84
C VAL A 158 25.10 2.29 -5.70
N GLU A 159 25.85 3.27 -5.22
CA GLU A 159 25.39 4.23 -4.21
C GLU A 159 24.20 5.04 -4.71
N PHE A 160 24.27 5.53 -5.94
CA PHE A 160 23.17 6.25 -6.57
C PHE A 160 21.91 5.38 -6.68
N ALA A 161 22.03 4.16 -7.22
CA ALA A 161 20.91 3.22 -7.35
C ALA A 161 20.26 2.89 -5.99
N LYS A 162 21.08 2.66 -4.95
CA LYS A 162 20.59 2.49 -3.57
C LYS A 162 19.83 3.72 -3.08
N SER A 163 20.33 4.91 -3.36
CA SER A 163 19.68 6.16 -2.95
C SER A 163 18.30 6.33 -3.59
N VAL A 164 18.15 5.93 -4.87
CA VAL A 164 16.88 5.95 -5.59
C VAL A 164 15.89 4.97 -4.96
N LEU A 165 16.30 3.71 -4.76
CA LEU A 165 15.45 2.68 -4.15
C LEU A 165 15.02 3.04 -2.72
N ASN A 166 15.94 3.55 -1.90
CA ASN A 166 15.63 3.98 -0.54
C ASN A 166 14.64 5.16 -0.53
N ARG A 167 14.77 6.09 -1.48
CA ARG A 167 13.83 7.21 -1.63
C ARG A 167 12.43 6.71 -1.98
N ARG A 168 12.30 5.76 -2.92
CA ARG A 168 11.02 5.15 -3.26
C ARG A 168 10.33 4.59 -2.01
N ASN A 169 11.04 3.74 -1.27
CA ASN A 169 10.50 3.07 -0.08
C ASN A 169 10.11 4.07 1.02
N SER A 170 10.98 5.04 1.32
CA SER A 170 10.71 6.03 2.38
C SER A 170 9.58 6.99 1.99
N ARG A 171 9.57 7.48 0.74
CA ARG A 171 8.54 8.41 0.27
C ARG A 171 7.17 7.73 0.27
N ALA A 172 7.06 6.52 -0.26
CA ALA A 172 5.79 5.82 -0.36
C ALA A 172 5.10 5.68 1.00
N GLY A 173 5.85 5.30 2.05
CA GLY A 173 5.31 5.24 3.42
C GLY A 173 4.82 6.60 3.93
N HIS A 174 5.66 7.63 3.82
CA HIS A 174 5.29 8.97 4.31
C HIS A 174 4.15 9.62 3.52
N ALA A 175 4.12 9.45 2.20
CA ALA A 175 3.04 9.92 1.33
C ALA A 175 1.71 9.29 1.74
N PHE A 176 1.72 7.98 1.99
CA PHE A 176 0.54 7.26 2.38
C PHE A 176 -0.01 7.75 3.73
N GLU A 177 0.86 7.90 4.72
CA GLU A 177 0.49 8.51 6.00
C GLU A 177 0.01 9.97 5.84
N ASN A 178 0.56 10.74 4.91
CA ASN A 178 0.15 12.13 4.68
C ASN A 178 -1.27 12.22 4.12
N HIS A 179 -1.63 11.34 3.18
CA HIS A 179 -3.00 11.26 2.66
C HIS A 179 -3.99 10.81 3.73
N LEU A 180 -3.67 9.76 4.50
CA LEU A 180 -4.50 9.33 5.62
C LEU A 180 -4.69 10.44 6.66
N ALA A 181 -3.61 11.14 7.04
CA ALA A 181 -3.68 12.26 7.95
C ALA A 181 -4.57 13.40 7.42
N GLN A 182 -4.56 13.66 6.10
CA GLN A 182 -5.46 14.63 5.51
C GLN A 182 -6.91 14.17 5.61
N ILE A 183 -7.21 12.91 5.29
CA ILE A 183 -8.57 12.37 5.40
C ILE A 183 -9.08 12.43 6.85
N PHE A 184 -8.25 12.08 7.84
CA PHE A 184 -8.63 12.19 9.24
C PHE A 184 -8.98 13.63 9.63
N ARG A 185 -8.22 14.63 9.16
CA ARG A 185 -8.55 16.05 9.38
C ARG A 185 -9.83 16.46 8.69
N ASP A 186 -10.02 16.03 7.45
CA ASP A 186 -11.23 16.34 6.67
C ASP A 186 -12.50 15.75 7.31
N HIS A 187 -12.36 14.70 8.13
CA HIS A 187 -13.45 14.07 8.89
C HIS A 187 -13.47 14.46 10.37
N ASP A 188 -12.73 15.49 10.78
CA ASP A 188 -12.69 16.01 12.16
C ASP A 188 -12.28 14.96 13.23
N ILE A 189 -11.52 13.95 12.82
CA ILE A 189 -10.99 12.91 13.71
C ILE A 189 -9.76 13.47 14.46
N MET A 190 -9.76 13.37 15.80
CA MET A 190 -8.57 13.68 16.59
C MET A 190 -7.56 12.53 16.49
N PHE A 191 -6.29 12.87 16.23
CA PHE A 191 -5.21 11.90 16.18
C PHE A 191 -3.85 12.54 16.45
N ASP A 192 -2.90 11.69 16.80
CA ASP A 192 -1.49 12.01 16.85
C ASP A 192 -0.70 11.10 15.90
N LYS A 193 0.15 11.72 15.07
CA LYS A 193 0.99 11.01 14.10
C LYS A 193 2.41 10.79 14.66
N GLY A 194 2.90 9.54 14.63
CA GLY A 194 4.29 9.19 14.91
C GLY A 194 4.79 9.52 16.33
N LYS A 195 3.89 9.59 17.31
CA LYS A 195 4.24 9.86 18.72
C LYS A 195 4.75 8.61 19.42
N GLN A 196 5.60 8.80 20.42
CA GLN A 196 6.17 7.70 21.18
C GLN A 196 5.16 7.13 22.17
N THR A 197 4.97 5.83 22.12
CA THR A 197 4.30 5.04 23.17
C THR A 197 5.36 4.39 24.07
N GLU A 198 5.04 3.26 24.70
CA GLU A 198 6.00 2.52 25.55
C GLU A 198 7.22 2.05 24.74
N PHE A 199 8.34 1.88 25.44
CA PHE A 199 9.58 1.31 24.90
C PHE A 199 10.14 2.02 23.65
N LYS A 200 9.85 3.31 23.48
CA LYS A 200 10.21 4.14 22.31
C LYS A 200 9.58 3.68 20.99
N SER A 201 8.57 2.81 21.06
CA SER A 201 7.75 2.44 19.90
C SER A 201 7.04 3.68 19.36
N ARG A 202 6.86 3.75 18.03
CA ARG A 202 6.24 4.88 17.33
C ARG A 202 5.23 4.35 16.31
N PRO A 203 4.00 4.02 16.75
CA PRO A 203 2.93 3.72 15.81
C PRO A 203 2.68 4.92 14.89
N ASP A 204 2.25 4.61 13.67
CA ASP A 204 2.04 5.63 12.63
C ASP A 204 0.95 6.63 13.10
N PHE A 205 -0.14 6.12 13.70
CA PHE A 205 -1.19 6.94 14.31
C PHE A 205 -1.69 6.38 15.66
N ILE A 206 -1.98 7.29 16.58
CA ILE A 206 -2.72 7.05 17.83
C ILE A 206 -3.98 7.92 17.85
N PHE A 207 -5.10 7.33 18.26
CA PHE A 207 -6.40 7.99 18.38
C PHE A 207 -6.92 7.82 19.82
N PRO A 208 -7.56 8.86 20.40
CA PRO A 208 -7.73 10.21 19.83
C PRO A 208 -6.45 11.07 19.88
N SER A 209 -5.51 10.75 20.78
CA SER A 209 -4.24 11.48 20.94
C SER A 209 -3.31 10.72 21.87
N ILE A 210 -2.04 11.11 21.90
CA ILE A 210 -1.06 10.50 22.80
C ILE A 210 -1.33 10.84 24.27
N GLU A 211 -1.90 12.00 24.55
CA GLU A 211 -2.27 12.41 25.92
C GLU A 211 -3.34 11.48 26.50
N HIS A 212 -4.34 11.10 25.70
CA HIS A 212 -5.37 10.14 26.11
C HIS A 212 -4.77 8.74 26.31
N TYR A 213 -3.88 8.33 25.40
CA TYR A 213 -3.17 7.06 25.52
C TYR A 213 -2.35 6.97 26.82
N GLN A 214 -1.59 8.00 27.14
CA GLN A 214 -0.78 8.05 28.37
C GLN A 214 -1.66 8.09 29.62
N SER A 215 -2.75 8.87 29.60
CA SER A 215 -3.73 8.97 30.69
C SER A 215 -4.41 7.65 31.00
N ALA A 216 -4.52 6.73 30.03
CA ALA A 216 -5.14 5.41 30.22
C ALA A 216 -4.33 4.49 31.17
N SER A 217 -3.10 4.89 31.54
CA SER A 217 -2.36 4.24 32.63
C SER A 217 -3.10 4.37 33.97
N GLU A 218 -3.76 5.50 34.19
CA GLU A 218 -4.48 5.84 35.43
C GLU A 218 -6.01 5.74 35.24
N ARG A 219 -6.54 6.14 34.08
CA ARG A 219 -7.97 6.08 33.72
C ARG A 219 -8.27 4.91 32.79
N LYS A 220 -8.46 3.72 33.37
CA LYS A 220 -8.63 2.46 32.61
C LYS A 220 -9.88 2.41 31.73
N ASP A 221 -10.89 3.20 32.05
CA ASP A 221 -12.10 3.42 31.26
C ASP A 221 -11.83 4.04 29.88
N LEU A 222 -10.66 4.68 29.66
CA LEU A 222 -10.25 5.19 28.36
C LEU A 222 -9.75 4.10 27.40
N ILE A 223 -9.25 2.97 27.89
CA ILE A 223 -8.61 1.93 27.06
C ILE A 223 -9.52 1.48 25.89
N PRO A 224 -10.82 1.20 26.09
CA PRO A 224 -11.72 0.81 25.00
C PRO A 224 -11.91 1.89 23.91
N LEU A 225 -11.65 3.16 24.24
CA LEU A 225 -11.79 4.30 23.34
C LEU A 225 -10.50 4.57 22.54
N LEU A 226 -9.39 3.96 22.93
CA LEU A 226 -8.13 4.08 22.21
C LEU A 226 -8.14 3.25 20.92
N THR A 227 -7.49 3.78 19.89
CA THR A 227 -7.23 3.08 18.64
C THR A 227 -5.82 3.40 18.16
N MET A 228 -5.21 2.45 17.46
CA MET A 228 -3.89 2.55 16.88
C MET A 228 -3.99 2.06 15.44
N LEU A 229 -3.36 2.80 14.53
CA LEU A 229 -3.27 2.45 13.11
C LEU A 229 -1.80 2.43 12.69
N ALA A 230 -1.39 1.33 12.08
CA ALA A 230 -0.18 1.27 11.27
C ALA A 230 -0.57 1.40 9.79
N ALA A 231 0.17 2.21 9.04
CA ALA A 231 0.00 2.38 7.60
C ALA A 231 1.18 1.72 6.88
N LYS A 232 0.90 0.76 6.00
CA LYS A 232 1.91 0.07 5.19
C LYS A 232 1.41 -0.03 3.77
N THR A 233 2.14 0.54 2.80
CA THR A 233 1.78 0.39 1.38
C THR A 233 1.82 -1.08 0.95
N SER A 234 2.71 -1.87 1.55
CA SER A 234 2.78 -3.33 1.45
C SER A 234 3.14 -3.95 2.80
N CYS A 235 2.40 -4.99 3.18
CA CYS A 235 2.47 -5.74 4.43
C CYS A 235 3.68 -6.69 4.46
N LYS A 236 3.81 -7.60 3.48
CA LYS A 236 4.81 -8.70 3.44
C LYS A 236 5.02 -9.29 4.86
N ASP A 237 6.25 -9.57 5.29
CA ASP A 237 6.50 -9.99 6.67
C ASP A 237 6.53 -8.85 7.70
N ARG A 238 6.47 -7.59 7.24
CA ARG A 238 6.67 -6.42 8.11
C ARG A 238 5.46 -6.09 8.97
N TRP A 239 4.28 -6.60 8.64
CA TRP A 239 3.08 -6.39 9.46
C TRP A 239 3.24 -6.89 10.89
N ARG A 240 4.06 -7.94 11.13
CA ARG A 240 4.25 -8.50 12.47
C ARG A 240 4.85 -7.50 13.46
N GLN A 241 5.57 -6.48 12.97
CA GLN A 241 6.21 -5.46 13.80
C GLN A 241 5.17 -4.65 14.59
N ILE A 242 3.98 -4.42 14.02
CA ILE A 242 2.93 -3.59 14.62
C ILE A 242 2.33 -4.22 15.88
N THR A 243 2.41 -5.56 16.00
CA THR A 243 1.81 -6.31 17.13
C THR A 243 2.44 -5.94 18.48
N LYS A 244 3.66 -5.39 18.45
CA LYS A 244 4.43 -5.01 19.65
C LYS A 244 4.28 -3.53 20.03
N GLU A 245 3.64 -2.72 19.20
CA GLU A 245 3.50 -1.29 19.43
C GLU A 245 2.24 -1.00 20.27
N ALA A 246 2.15 0.15 20.95
CA ALA A 246 0.98 0.58 21.74
C ALA A 246 0.37 -0.51 22.64
N ALA A 247 1.10 -0.93 23.68
CA ALA A 247 0.79 -2.12 24.48
C ALA A 247 -0.60 -2.12 25.14
N LEU A 248 -1.20 -0.94 25.38
CA LEU A 248 -2.53 -0.82 25.98
C LEU A 248 -3.68 -1.19 25.03
N ILE A 249 -3.43 -1.21 23.71
CA ILE A 249 -4.46 -1.44 22.70
C ILE A 249 -4.35 -2.88 22.22
N GLU A 250 -5.28 -3.77 22.57
CA GLU A 250 -5.19 -5.18 22.17
C GLU A 250 -5.42 -5.39 20.66
N LYS A 251 -6.47 -4.78 20.10
CA LYS A 251 -6.81 -4.90 18.69
C LYS A 251 -6.07 -3.84 17.87
N LYS A 252 -5.10 -4.28 17.05
CA LYS A 252 -4.32 -3.37 16.18
C LYS A 252 -5.05 -3.16 14.87
N HIS A 253 -4.89 -2.01 14.25
CA HIS A 253 -5.40 -1.76 12.90
C HIS A 253 -4.22 -1.57 11.94
N LEU A 254 -4.29 -2.21 10.79
CA LEU A 254 -3.30 -2.14 9.73
C LEU A 254 -3.98 -1.67 8.46
N PHE A 255 -3.67 -0.46 8.00
CA PHE A 255 -4.10 0.01 6.69
C PHE A 255 -3.08 -0.40 5.65
N THR A 256 -3.54 -1.06 4.58
CA THR A 256 -2.70 -1.37 3.42
C THR A 256 -3.33 -1.01 2.06
N LEU A 257 -2.46 -0.73 1.09
CA LEU A 257 -2.81 -0.60 -0.34
C LEU A 257 -2.44 -1.88 -1.13
N GLU A 258 -2.01 -2.93 -0.44
CA GLU A 258 -1.59 -4.17 -1.07
C GLU A 258 -2.80 -4.98 -1.58
N PRO A 259 -2.86 -5.30 -2.89
CA PRO A 259 -3.88 -6.17 -3.43
C PRO A 259 -3.56 -7.66 -3.16
N ALA A 260 -4.61 -8.47 -3.09
CA ALA A 260 -4.55 -9.93 -3.11
C ALA A 260 -3.56 -10.56 -2.10
N ILE A 261 -3.58 -10.11 -0.84
CA ILE A 261 -2.85 -10.79 0.25
C ILE A 261 -3.41 -12.20 0.44
N SER A 262 -2.53 -13.19 0.64
CA SER A 262 -2.92 -14.59 0.72
C SER A 262 -3.88 -14.88 1.90
N PRO A 263 -4.77 -15.87 1.77
CA PRO A 263 -5.62 -16.31 2.86
C PRO A 263 -4.82 -16.67 4.12
N ASP A 264 -3.67 -17.33 3.97
CA ASP A 264 -2.82 -17.73 5.08
C ASP A 264 -2.30 -16.50 5.84
N GLN A 265 -1.77 -15.49 5.13
CA GLN A 265 -1.29 -14.27 5.77
C GLN A 265 -2.44 -13.49 6.46
N THR A 266 -3.61 -13.35 5.82
CA THR A 266 -4.76 -12.68 6.46
C THR A 266 -5.31 -13.44 7.68
N ASN A 267 -5.27 -14.77 7.67
CA ASN A 267 -5.63 -15.60 8.82
C ASN A 267 -4.63 -15.44 9.98
N GLU A 268 -3.34 -15.33 9.68
CA GLU A 268 -2.33 -15.04 10.69
C GLU A 268 -2.52 -13.66 11.33
N MET A 269 -2.81 -12.63 10.52
CA MET A 269 -3.12 -11.29 11.01
C MET A 269 -4.30 -11.33 12.00
N GLN A 270 -5.37 -12.07 11.67
CA GLN A 270 -6.53 -12.22 12.55
C GLN A 270 -6.20 -12.93 13.86
N ARG A 271 -5.41 -14.02 13.82
CA ARG A 271 -4.95 -14.71 15.02
C ARG A 271 -4.07 -13.83 15.92
N ALA A 272 -3.40 -12.84 15.34
CA ALA A 272 -2.60 -11.84 16.04
C ALA A 272 -3.40 -10.58 16.44
N SER A 273 -4.73 -10.62 16.39
CA SER A 273 -5.62 -9.48 16.72
C SER A 273 -5.36 -8.23 15.87
N VAL A 274 -4.94 -8.42 14.62
CA VAL A 274 -4.78 -7.34 13.63
C VAL A 274 -6.02 -7.26 12.75
N GLN A 275 -6.70 -6.12 12.78
CA GLN A 275 -7.74 -5.75 11.83
C GLN A 275 -7.10 -5.16 10.58
N LEU A 276 -7.26 -5.85 9.46
CA LEU A 276 -6.84 -5.33 8.18
C LEU A 276 -7.87 -4.32 7.65
N ILE A 277 -7.36 -3.15 7.24
CA ILE A 277 -8.12 -2.09 6.58
C ILE A 277 -7.58 -1.94 5.16
N VAL A 278 -8.49 -1.99 4.19
CA VAL A 278 -8.16 -1.96 2.76
C VAL A 278 -9.18 -1.05 2.06
N PRO A 279 -8.78 -0.17 1.14
CA PRO A 279 -9.74 0.66 0.42
C PRO A 279 -10.76 -0.19 -0.33
N GLN A 280 -12.01 0.26 -0.37
CA GLN A 280 -13.11 -0.47 -1.01
C GLN A 280 -12.79 -0.94 -2.45
N GLY A 281 -12.11 -0.12 -3.25
CA GLY A 281 -11.69 -0.48 -4.61
C GLY A 281 -10.70 -1.66 -4.68
N ILE A 282 -9.85 -1.82 -3.66
CA ILE A 282 -8.82 -2.87 -3.59
C ILE A 282 -9.38 -4.17 -2.99
N MET A 283 -10.44 -4.10 -2.15
CA MET A 283 -11.07 -5.29 -1.56
C MET A 283 -11.52 -6.34 -2.60
N SER A 284 -11.85 -5.89 -3.81
CA SER A 284 -12.19 -6.76 -4.94
C SER A 284 -11.06 -7.74 -5.32
N SER A 285 -9.83 -7.48 -4.90
CA SER A 285 -8.68 -8.37 -5.11
C SER A 285 -8.58 -9.52 -4.12
N TYR A 286 -9.33 -9.48 -3.03
CA TYR A 286 -9.34 -10.51 -1.99
C TYR A 286 -10.42 -11.56 -2.29
N LEU A 287 -10.29 -12.76 -1.73
CA LEU A 287 -11.33 -13.80 -1.83
C LEU A 287 -12.60 -13.40 -1.05
N PRO A 288 -13.79 -13.87 -1.45
CA PRO A 288 -15.05 -13.56 -0.77
C PRO A 288 -15.01 -13.79 0.75
N ASP A 289 -14.44 -14.90 1.20
CA ASP A 289 -14.30 -15.23 2.62
C ASP A 289 -13.42 -14.23 3.37
N GLN A 290 -12.35 -13.74 2.74
CA GLN A 290 -11.48 -12.71 3.33
C GLN A 290 -12.22 -11.38 3.43
N ARG A 291 -12.95 -10.97 2.38
CA ARG A 291 -13.66 -9.67 2.31
C ARG A 291 -14.60 -9.45 3.49
N SER A 292 -15.27 -10.51 3.95
CA SER A 292 -16.19 -10.45 5.11
C SER A 292 -15.53 -10.00 6.42
N ARG A 293 -14.20 -10.05 6.51
CA ARG A 293 -13.42 -9.73 7.70
C ARG A 293 -12.56 -8.46 7.52
N LEU A 294 -12.57 -7.87 6.33
CA LEU A 294 -11.89 -6.61 6.05
C LEU A 294 -12.74 -5.44 6.53
N MET A 295 -12.08 -4.32 6.78
CA MET A 295 -12.70 -3.03 7.07
C MET A 295 -12.27 -2.05 5.98
N ASN A 296 -13.18 -1.21 5.47
CA ASN A 296 -12.79 -0.14 4.54
C ASN A 296 -12.46 1.15 5.30
N LEU A 297 -11.99 2.20 4.60
CA LEU A 297 -11.63 3.45 5.27
C LEU A 297 -12.85 4.14 5.86
N GLN A 298 -13.99 4.14 5.16
CA GLN A 298 -15.24 4.71 5.66
C GLN A 298 -15.69 4.07 6.98
N ASP A 299 -15.67 2.75 7.10
CA ASP A 299 -16.01 2.00 8.31
C ASP A 299 -15.04 2.30 9.45
N PHE A 300 -13.76 2.44 9.13
CA PHE A 300 -12.75 2.81 10.12
C PHE A 300 -12.95 4.23 10.65
N LEU A 301 -13.29 5.19 9.78
CA LEU A 301 -13.63 6.56 10.20
C LEU A 301 -14.85 6.57 11.12
N SER A 302 -15.90 5.81 10.79
CA SER A 302 -17.09 5.67 11.64
C SER A 302 -16.73 5.10 13.02
N LEU A 303 -15.92 4.03 13.07
CA LEU A 303 -15.42 3.46 14.32
C LEU A 303 -14.67 4.50 15.18
N LEU A 304 -13.83 5.33 14.54
CA LEU A 304 -13.09 6.38 15.24
C LEU A 304 -14.00 7.50 15.74
N SER A 305 -15.00 7.90 14.97
CA SER A 305 -15.98 8.93 15.38
C SER A 305 -16.78 8.46 16.59
N GLU A 306 -17.36 7.25 16.52
CA GLU A 306 -18.16 6.67 17.61
C GLU A 306 -17.38 6.54 18.92
N LYS A 307 -16.08 6.18 18.84
CA LYS A 307 -15.22 6.13 20.02
C LYS A 307 -14.95 7.52 20.60
N GLN A 308 -14.79 8.52 19.74
CA GLN A 308 -14.47 9.89 20.17
C GLN A 308 -15.67 10.64 20.74
N GLU A 309 -16.88 10.34 20.27
CA GLU A 309 -18.13 10.86 20.85
C GLU A 309 -18.37 10.40 22.29
N ARG A 310 -17.68 9.34 22.72
CA ARG A 310 -17.79 8.74 24.06
C ARG A 310 -16.70 9.19 25.03
N LEU A 311 -15.77 10.05 24.59
CA LEU A 311 -14.72 10.64 25.43
C LEU A 311 -15.30 11.70 26.37
#